data_AF-A0A538TPM5-F1
#
_entry.id   AF-A0A538TPM5-F1
#
_cell.length_a   1.000
_cell.length_b   1.000
_cell.length_c   1.000
_cell.angle_alpha   90.00
_cell.angle_beta   90.00
_cell.angle_gamma   90.00
#
_symmetry.space_group_name_H-M   'P 1'
#
loop_
_entity.id
_entity.type
_entity.pdbx_description
1 polymer ?
#
loop_
_entity_poly.entity_id
_entity_poly.type
_entity_poly.pdbx_seq_one_letter_code
_entity_poly.pdbx_strand_id
1 'polypeptide(L)'
;DAPPTWRSDNIIVPDSSLDGPSLLATADLAVSGGGTMNREAALLGTPAYSIFTGAQGALDAELIRQGRLVQIGAPNEVERIELRRKSVSDRPHLNARLRDFVVDQIEDLARAG
;
A
#
# COMPACT_ATOMS: atom_id res chain seq x y z
N ASP A 1 -19.30 3.99 -30.92
CA ASP A 1 -18.21 3.54 -30.02
C ASP A 1 -18.40 4.16 -28.65
N ALA A 2 -18.50 3.33 -27.61
CA ALA A 2 -18.55 3.83 -26.24
C ALA A 2 -17.18 4.46 -25.89
N PRO A 3 -17.14 5.57 -25.13
CA PRO A 3 -15.88 6.10 -24.63
C PRO A 3 -15.16 5.00 -23.81
N PRO A 4 -13.82 4.96 -23.83
CA PRO A 4 -13.10 3.97 -23.06
C PRO A 4 -13.47 4.10 -21.58
N THR A 5 -13.62 2.96 -20.91
CA THR A 5 -14.20 2.81 -19.55
C THR A 5 -13.50 3.60 -18.44
N TRP A 6 -12.34 4.19 -18.71
CA TRP A 6 -11.63 5.10 -17.81
C TRP A 6 -12.16 6.55 -17.83
N ARG A 7 -13.14 6.87 -18.69
CA ARG A 7 -13.74 8.22 -18.81
C ARG A 7 -15.04 8.41 -18.00
N SER A 8 -15.24 7.62 -16.96
CA SER A 8 -16.38 7.79 -16.06
C SER A 8 -16.13 8.95 -15.10
N ASP A 9 -17.19 9.66 -14.67
CA ASP A 9 -17.09 10.83 -13.77
C ASP A 9 -16.47 10.53 -12.39
N ASN A 10 -16.38 9.24 -12.03
CA ASN A 10 -15.81 8.74 -10.78
C ASN A 10 -14.36 8.21 -10.94
N ILE A 11 -13.71 8.47 -12.07
CA ILE A 11 -12.31 8.09 -12.32
C ILE A 11 -11.48 9.36 -12.48
N ILE A 12 -10.43 9.47 -11.67
CA ILE A 12 -9.49 10.58 -11.70
C ILE A 12 -8.13 10.03 -12.13
N VAL A 13 -7.58 10.57 -13.22
CA VAL A 13 -6.20 10.35 -13.64
C VAL A 13 -5.43 11.64 -13.36
N PRO A 14 -4.49 11.66 -12.39
CA PRO A 14 -3.75 12.87 -12.06
C PRO A 14 -2.82 13.31 -13.20
N ASP A 15 -2.75 14.61 -13.48
CA ASP A 15 -1.85 15.19 -14.49
C ASP A 15 -0.37 15.25 -14.04
N SER A 16 -0.12 14.96 -12.76
CA SER A 16 1.21 14.95 -12.15
C SER A 16 1.29 13.90 -11.03
N SER A 17 2.52 13.60 -10.59
CA SER A 17 2.75 12.69 -9.49
C SER A 17 2.11 13.23 -8.19
N LEU A 18 1.36 12.37 -7.51
CA LEU A 18 0.83 12.65 -6.17
C LEU A 18 1.78 12.14 -5.08
N ASP A 19 1.60 12.62 -3.86
CA ASP A 19 2.15 12.00 -2.66
C ASP A 19 1.49 10.63 -2.44
N GLY A 20 2.14 9.59 -2.98
CA GLY A 20 1.66 8.21 -2.97
C GLY A 20 1.35 7.69 -1.56
N PRO A 21 2.28 7.77 -0.60
CA PRO A 21 2.04 7.36 0.78
C PRO A 21 0.81 8.03 1.41
N SER A 22 0.64 9.35 1.25
CA SER A 22 -0.56 10.04 1.77
C SER A 22 -1.84 9.60 1.08
N LEU A 23 -1.80 9.37 -0.25
CA LEU A 23 -2.93 8.84 -1.00
C LEU A 23 -3.32 7.43 -0.49
N LEU A 24 -2.35 6.53 -0.35
CA LEU A 24 -2.58 5.19 0.19
C LEU A 24 -3.12 5.26 1.62
N ALA A 25 -2.53 6.10 2.48
CA ALA A 25 -2.94 6.25 3.88
C ALA A 25 -4.37 6.80 4.03
N THR A 26 -4.90 7.51 3.05
CA THR A 26 -6.26 8.07 3.06
C THR A 26 -7.26 7.25 2.27
N ALA A 27 -6.82 6.40 1.34
CA ALA A 27 -7.68 5.54 0.54
C ALA A 27 -8.39 4.46 1.38
N ASP A 28 -9.57 4.08 0.92
CA ASP A 28 -10.37 2.99 1.51
C ASP A 28 -9.79 1.60 1.18
N LEU A 29 -9.20 1.45 0.00
CA LEU A 29 -8.44 0.28 -0.45
C LEU A 29 -7.46 0.67 -1.56
N ALA A 30 -6.49 -0.20 -1.84
CA ALA A 30 -5.57 -0.07 -2.96
C ALA A 30 -5.56 -1.35 -3.80
N VAL A 31 -5.75 -1.22 -5.11
CA VAL A 31 -5.56 -2.30 -6.09
C VAL A 31 -4.41 -1.90 -7.00
N SER A 32 -3.36 -2.73 -7.10
CA SER A 32 -2.22 -2.42 -7.97
C SER A 32 -1.56 -3.67 -8.55
N GLY A 33 -0.69 -3.46 -9.54
CA GLY A 33 0.14 -4.50 -10.15
C GLY A 33 1.27 -5.06 -9.27
N GLY A 34 1.25 -4.84 -7.95
CA GLY A 34 2.24 -5.37 -7.01
C GLY A 34 3.34 -4.38 -6.61
N GLY A 35 4.40 -4.92 -6.01
CA GLY A 35 5.62 -4.16 -5.69
C GLY A 35 5.52 -3.29 -4.44
N THR A 36 6.26 -2.18 -4.43
CA THR A 36 6.44 -1.33 -3.24
C THR A 36 5.12 -0.72 -2.76
N MET A 37 4.27 -0.28 -3.69
CA MET A 37 3.01 0.40 -3.35
C MET A 37 2.05 -0.50 -2.57
N ASN A 38 2.01 -1.81 -2.87
CA ASN A 38 1.20 -2.77 -2.12
C ASN A 38 1.73 -2.99 -0.70
N ARG A 39 3.06 -3.00 -0.52
CA ARG A 39 3.68 -3.14 0.80
C ARG A 39 3.44 -1.90 1.64
N GLU A 40 3.57 -0.71 1.04
CA GLU A 40 3.25 0.55 1.70
C GLU A 40 1.78 0.62 2.12
N ALA A 41 0.85 0.26 1.23
CA ALA A 41 -0.59 0.20 1.54
C ALA A 41 -0.86 -0.74 2.73
N ALA A 42 -0.33 -1.97 2.65
CA ALA A 42 -0.45 -2.96 3.71
C ALA A 42 0.13 -2.45 5.04
N LEU A 43 1.31 -1.80 5.01
CA LEU A 43 1.98 -1.23 6.18
C LEU A 43 1.21 -0.07 6.81
N LEU A 44 0.59 0.78 5.99
CA LEU A 44 -0.23 1.92 6.40
C LEU A 44 -1.63 1.52 6.90
N GLY A 45 -1.97 0.24 6.86
CA GLY A 45 -3.28 -0.28 7.29
C GLY A 45 -4.36 -0.16 6.23
N THR A 46 -4.00 0.18 4.99
CA THR A 46 -4.94 0.23 3.87
C THR A 46 -5.10 -1.18 3.28
N PRO A 47 -6.34 -1.69 3.16
CA PRO A 47 -6.60 -2.95 2.46
C PRO A 47 -5.93 -2.96 1.09
N ALA A 48 -5.01 -3.91 0.87
CA ALA A 48 -4.18 -3.97 -0.31
C ALA A 48 -4.49 -5.23 -1.14
N TYR A 49 -4.67 -5.04 -2.45
CA TYR A 49 -4.97 -6.08 -3.41
C TYR A 49 -3.94 -6.05 -4.55
N SER A 50 -3.34 -7.21 -4.82
CA SER A 50 -2.33 -7.37 -5.88
C SER A 50 -2.92 -8.13 -7.06
N ILE A 51 -2.88 -7.54 -8.25
CA ILE A 51 -3.15 -8.25 -9.52
C ILE A 51 -1.86 -8.77 -10.19
N PHE A 52 -0.74 -8.75 -9.46
CA PHE A 52 0.54 -9.25 -9.97
C PHE A 52 0.54 -10.77 -10.11
N THR A 53 0.84 -11.27 -11.30
CA THR A 53 0.88 -12.71 -11.61
C THR A 53 2.30 -13.27 -11.77
N GLY A 54 3.33 -12.45 -11.51
CA GLY A 54 4.73 -12.88 -11.54
C GLY A 54 5.17 -13.60 -10.26
N ALA A 55 6.47 -13.87 -10.17
CA ALA A 55 7.06 -14.52 -9.00
C ALA A 55 6.85 -13.67 -7.73
N GLN A 56 6.30 -14.30 -6.69
CA GLN A 56 6.00 -13.63 -5.44
C GLN A 56 7.26 -13.37 -4.62
N GLY A 57 7.46 -12.12 -4.20
CA GLY A 57 8.55 -11.75 -3.29
C GLY A 57 8.30 -12.24 -1.86
N ALA A 58 9.37 -12.50 -1.10
CA ALA A 58 9.26 -12.99 0.28
C ALA A 58 8.44 -12.05 1.20
N LEU A 59 8.56 -10.74 1.00
CA LEU A 59 7.78 -9.75 1.74
C LEU A 59 6.28 -9.81 1.39
N ASP A 60 5.94 -10.01 0.12
CA ASP A 60 4.54 -10.13 -0.31
C ASP A 60 3.93 -11.42 0.24
N ALA A 61 4.70 -12.51 0.22
CA ALA A 61 4.30 -13.79 0.82
C ALA A 61 3.99 -13.64 2.32
N GLU A 62 4.84 -12.92 3.04
CA GLU A 62 4.65 -12.67 4.46
C GLU A 62 3.44 -11.77 4.74
N LEU A 63 3.24 -10.70 3.96
CA LEU A 63 2.06 -9.84 4.09
C LEU A 63 0.76 -10.57 3.77
N ILE A 64 0.76 -11.46 2.77
CA ILE A 64 -0.37 -12.36 2.46
C ILE A 64 -0.63 -13.29 3.63
N ARG A 65 0.41 -13.91 4.21
CA ARG A 65 0.30 -14.78 5.38
C ARG A 65 -0.28 -14.05 6.59
N GLN A 66 0.05 -12.77 6.77
CA GLN A 66 -0.50 -11.89 7.81
C GLN A 66 -1.92 -11.37 7.52
N GLY A 67 -2.48 -11.67 6.33
CA GLY A 67 -3.79 -11.16 5.91
C GLY A 67 -3.80 -9.67 5.57
N ARG A 68 -2.62 -9.05 5.35
CA ARG A 68 -2.47 -7.62 5.06
C ARG A 68 -2.40 -7.30 3.57
N LEU A 69 -2.18 -8.32 2.74
CA LEU A 69 -2.17 -8.24 1.29
C LEU A 69 -3.01 -9.40 0.73
N VAL A 70 -3.88 -9.13 -0.23
CA VAL A 70 -4.67 -10.14 -0.92
C VAL A 70 -4.22 -10.25 -2.37
N GLN A 71 -3.83 -11.43 -2.80
CA GLN A 71 -3.53 -11.69 -4.21
C GLN A 71 -4.82 -12.02 -4.97
N ILE A 72 -4.97 -11.40 -6.14
CA ILE A 72 -6.02 -11.62 -7.13
C ILE A 72 -5.34 -12.22 -8.36
N GLY A 73 -5.33 -13.55 -8.44
CA GLY A 73 -4.60 -14.30 -9.48
C GLY A 73 -5.41 -14.58 -10.74
N ALA A 74 -6.74 -14.45 -10.67
CA ALA A 74 -7.65 -14.77 -11.76
C ALA A 74 -8.88 -13.84 -11.77
N PRO A 75 -9.55 -13.64 -12.92
CA PRO A 75 -10.70 -12.73 -13.03
C PRO A 75 -11.84 -13.03 -12.06
N ASN A 76 -12.12 -14.31 -11.79
CA ASN A 76 -13.17 -14.74 -10.85
C ASN A 76 -12.82 -14.43 -9.38
N GLU A 77 -11.57 -14.11 -9.06
CA GLU A 77 -11.16 -13.72 -7.70
C GLU A 77 -11.45 -12.25 -7.39
N VAL A 78 -11.96 -11.47 -8.36
CA VAL A 78 -12.31 -10.05 -8.16
C VAL A 78 -13.31 -9.85 -7.02
N GLU A 79 -14.15 -10.85 -6.74
CA GLU A 79 -15.12 -10.85 -5.64
C GLU A 79 -14.47 -10.76 -4.24
N ARG A 80 -13.16 -11.04 -4.14
CA ARG A 80 -12.39 -10.87 -2.91
C ARG A 80 -12.10 -9.40 -2.58
N ILE A 81 -12.30 -8.49 -3.53
CA ILE A 81 -12.12 -7.04 -3.32
C ILE A 81 -13.34 -6.50 -2.59
N GLU A 82 -13.15 -6.11 -1.32
CA GLU A 82 -14.21 -5.56 -0.49
C GLU A 82 -14.24 -4.03 -0.60
N LEU A 83 -15.25 -3.48 -1.27
CA LEU A 83 -15.47 -2.03 -1.33
C LEU A 83 -16.14 -1.53 -0.05
N ARG A 84 -15.34 -1.14 0.94
CA ARG A 84 -15.82 -0.60 2.22
C ARG A 84 -14.95 0.55 2.69
N ARG A 85 -15.54 1.48 3.43
CA ARG A 85 -14.80 2.56 4.11
C ARG A 85 -13.76 1.97 5.06
N LYS A 86 -12.52 2.43 4.97
CA LYS A 86 -11.44 2.01 5.89
C LYS A 86 -11.64 2.61 7.28
N SER A 87 -11.40 1.82 8.32
CA SER A 87 -11.49 2.29 9.70
C SER A 87 -10.23 3.05 10.11
N VAL A 88 -10.37 4.08 10.95
CA VAL A 88 -9.21 4.88 11.43
C VAL A 88 -8.34 4.07 12.41
N SER A 89 -8.89 3.02 13.03
CA SER A 89 -8.17 2.13 13.96
C SER A 89 -7.11 1.27 13.29
N ASP A 90 -7.14 1.11 11.96
CA ASP A 90 -6.19 0.25 11.24
C ASP A 90 -4.80 0.90 11.07
N ARG A 91 -4.60 2.12 11.60
CA ARG A 91 -3.33 2.84 11.48
C ARG A 91 -2.22 2.17 12.31
N PRO A 92 -1.01 2.02 11.76
CA PRO A 92 0.10 1.43 12.49
C PRO A 92 0.48 2.26 13.73
N HIS A 93 0.80 1.57 14.82
CA HIS A 93 1.36 2.19 16.01
C HIS A 93 2.81 2.63 15.75
N LEU A 94 3.06 3.94 15.87
CA LEU A 94 4.39 4.51 15.70
C LEU A 94 5.14 4.50 17.03
N ASN A 95 6.37 3.96 17.03
CA ASN A 95 7.28 4.11 18.17
C ASN A 95 8.02 5.45 18.08
N ALA A 96 7.50 6.45 18.79
CA ALA A 96 8.06 7.81 18.78
C ALA A 96 9.54 7.87 19.22
N ARG A 97 10.00 6.91 20.04
CA ARG A 97 11.39 6.88 20.56
C ARG A 97 12.39 6.28 19.58
N LEU A 98 11.94 5.47 18.63
CA LEU A 98 12.84 4.81 17.67
C LEU A 98 13.51 5.83 16.75
N ARG A 99 12.76 6.85 16.31
CA ARG A 99 13.31 7.92 15.48
C ARG A 99 14.49 8.59 16.18
N ASP A 100 14.26 9.06 17.40
CA ASP A 100 15.27 9.80 18.16
C ASP A 100 16.51 8.93 18.39
N PHE A 101 16.31 7.67 18.80
CA PHE A 101 17.41 6.72 18.93
C PHE A 101 18.22 6.54 17.64
N VAL A 102 17.57 6.33 16.50
CA VAL A 102 18.28 6.14 15.22
C VAL A 102 19.04 7.40 14.82
N VAL A 103 18.46 8.59 15.04
CA VAL A 103 19.13 9.87 14.77
C VAL A 103 20.38 10.00 15.64
N ASP A 104 20.26 9.76 16.95
CA ASP A 104 21.39 9.85 17.89
C ASP A 104 22.54 8.92 17.46
N GLN A 105 22.23 7.67 17.07
CA GLN A 105 23.23 6.71 16.61
C GLN A 105 23.92 7.14 15.30
N ILE A 106 23.19 7.74 14.35
CA ILE A 106 23.77 8.26 13.11
C ILE A 106 24.75 9.40 13.43
N GLU A 107 24.35 10.30 14.34
CA GLU A 107 25.21 11.42 14.74
C GLU A 107 26.47 10.97 15.48
N ASP A 108 26.36 10.00 16.39
CA ASP A 108 27.50 9.45 17.12
C ASP A 108 28.52 8.80 16.18
N LEU A 109 28.05 8.05 15.18
CA LEU A 109 28.91 7.47 14.13
C LEU A 109 29.59 8.56 13.29
N ALA A 110 28.88 9.65 12.97
CA ALA A 110 29.45 10.76 12.21
C ALA A 110 30.49 11.56 12.99
N ARG A 111 30.41 11.61 14.34
CA ARG A 111 31.41 12.24 15.21
C ARG A 111 32.63 11.34 15.49
N ALA A 112 32.47 10.03 15.37
CA ALA A 112 33.51 9.04 15.64
C ALA A 112 34.42 8.73 14.43
N GLY A 113 34.04 9.17 13.23
CA GLY A 113 34.85 9.08 12.00
C GLY A 113 35.55 10.39 11.68
#